data_AF-A0A9Q1HLQ9-F1
#
_entry.id   AF-A0A9Q1HLQ9-F1
#
_cell.length_a   1.000
_cell.length_b   1.000
_cell.length_c   1.000
_cell.angle_alpha   90.00
_cell.angle_beta   90.00
_cell.angle_gamma   90.00
#
_symmetry.space_group_name_H-M   'P 1'
#
loop_
_entity.id
_entity.type
_entity.pdbx_description
1 polymer ?
#
loop_
_entity_poly.entity_id
_entity_poly.type
_entity_poly.pdbx_seq_one_letter_code
_entity_poly.pdbx_strand_id
1 'polypeptide(L)'
;MVGHRMFRHIDQRLQQIMGSKKVFVGVSIIAVGDLFQVKPVLDGWIFDDLIDNYGPLATNLWKSNFTAYELTEKNEKKRLPSFCTTSKSTKGRKSNMS
;
A
#
# COMPACT_ATOMS: atom_id res chain seq x y z
N MET A 1 0.10 3.86 4.78
CA MET A 1 0.63 5.22 5.08
C MET A 1 1.88 5.63 4.27
N VAL A 2 2.62 4.73 3.60
CA VAL A 2 3.76 5.09 2.73
C VAL A 2 3.33 5.10 1.27
N GLY A 3 3.59 6.19 0.54
CA GLY A 3 3.33 6.29 -0.89
C GLY A 3 4.61 6.18 -1.74
N HIS A 4 4.43 6.11 -3.06
CA HIS A 4 5.53 5.84 -3.99
C HIS A 4 6.58 6.96 -4.03
N ARG A 5 6.21 8.23 -3.78
CA ARG A 5 7.16 9.37 -3.77
C ARG A 5 8.06 9.30 -2.55
N MET A 6 7.46 9.06 -1.38
CA MET A 6 8.21 8.89 -0.14
C MET A 6 9.18 7.72 -0.23
N PHE A 7 8.74 6.61 -0.80
CA PHE A 7 9.58 5.42 -0.97
C PHE A 7 10.82 5.69 -1.84
N ARG A 8 10.65 6.41 -2.95
CA ARG A 8 11.77 6.85 -3.79
C ARG A 8 12.69 7.83 -3.08
N HIS A 9 12.15 8.71 -2.26
CA HIS A 9 12.95 9.64 -1.46
C HIS A 9 13.88 8.91 -0.49
N ILE A 10 13.38 7.84 0.15
CA ILE A 10 14.18 7.02 1.07
C ILE A 10 15.36 6.38 0.34
N ASP A 11 15.14 5.78 -0.83
CA ASP A 11 16.20 5.21 -1.67
C ASP A 11 17.26 6.27 -2.04
N GLN A 12 16.82 7.44 -2.51
CA GLN A 12 17.72 8.55 -2.86
C GLN A 12 18.56 9.02 -1.67
N ARG A 13 17.98 9.10 -0.47
CA ARG A 13 18.70 9.49 0.74
C ARG A 13 19.73 8.44 1.13
N LEU A 14 19.39 7.16 1.02
CA LEU A 14 20.31 6.07 1.30
C LEU A 14 21.52 6.11 0.35
N GLN A 15 21.27 6.32 -0.94
CA GLN A 15 22.29 6.48 -1.96
C GLN A 15 23.20 7.69 -1.70
N GLN A 16 22.63 8.83 -1.29
CA GLN A 16 23.37 10.04 -0.94
C GLN A 16 24.30 9.82 0.26
N ILE A 17 23.82 9.18 1.32
CA ILE A 17 24.58 8.95 2.54
C ILE A 17 25.73 7.97 2.29
N MET A 18 25.49 6.92 1.50
CA MET A 18 26.47 5.85 1.28
C MET A 18 27.34 6.05 0.03
N GLY A 19 27.07 7.08 -0.79
CA GLY A 19 27.83 7.38 -2.01
C GLY A 19 27.70 6.33 -3.13
N SER A 20 26.65 5.50 -3.10
CA SER A 20 26.42 4.43 -4.08
C SER A 20 25.12 4.66 -4.84
N LYS A 21 25.11 4.36 -6.15
CA LYS A 21 23.92 4.48 -7.01
C LYS A 21 23.12 3.18 -7.12
N LYS A 22 23.49 2.15 -6.35
CA LYS A 22 22.75 0.88 -6.32
C LYS A 22 21.41 1.10 -5.61
N VAL A 23 20.35 0.47 -6.11
CA VAL A 23 19.03 0.49 -5.47
C VAL A 23 19.16 -0.02 -4.03
N PHE A 24 18.66 0.76 -3.08
CA PHE A 24 18.81 0.59 -1.64
C PHE A 24 20.24 0.32 -1.18
N VAL A 25 21.23 0.77 -1.94
CA VAL A 25 22.66 0.51 -1.71
C VAL A 25 22.98 -1.00 -1.60
N GLY A 26 22.11 -1.86 -2.16
CA GLY A 26 22.22 -3.31 -2.05
C GLY A 26 21.81 -3.90 -0.70
N VAL A 27 21.14 -3.14 0.16
CA VAL A 27 20.55 -3.62 1.41
C VAL A 27 19.26 -4.40 1.11
N SER A 28 19.08 -5.53 1.79
CA SER A 28 17.83 -6.28 1.77
C SER A 28 16.77 -5.55 2.60
N ILE A 29 15.63 -5.23 1.98
CA ILE A 29 14.51 -4.54 2.64
C ILE A 29 13.34 -5.49 2.76
N ILE A 30 12.80 -5.60 3.98
CA ILE A 30 11.53 -6.27 4.24
C ILE A 30 10.52 -5.20 4.63
N ALA A 31 9.44 -5.10 3.87
CA ALA A 31 8.32 -4.20 4.15
C ALA A 31 7.13 -5.02 4.66
N VAL A 32 6.62 -4.65 5.84
CA VAL A 32 5.45 -5.28 6.45
C VAL A 32 4.42 -4.19 6.75
N GLY A 33 3.17 -4.46 6.42
CA GLY A 33 2.08 -3.53 6.68
C GLY A 33 0.74 -4.11 6.24
N ASP A 34 -0.32 -3.38 6.55
CA ASP A 34 -1.67 -3.68 6.08
C ASP A 34 -2.00 -2.81 4.85
N LEU A 35 -2.31 -3.48 3.75
CA LEU A 35 -2.64 -2.84 2.47
C LEU A 35 -4.09 -2.32 2.41
N PHE A 36 -4.94 -2.72 3.36
CA PHE A 36 -6.33 -2.26 3.47
C PHE A 36 -6.48 -0.99 4.33
N GLN A 37 -5.37 -0.37 4.72
CA GLN A 37 -5.39 0.94 5.36
C GLN A 37 -5.88 2.03 4.39
N VAL A 38 -6.19 3.22 4.94
CA VAL A 38 -6.48 4.40 4.10
C VAL A 38 -5.29 4.74 3.20
N LYS A 39 -5.60 5.19 1.97
CA LYS A 39 -4.61 5.67 1.01
C LYS A 39 -3.68 6.69 1.68
N PRO A 40 -2.37 6.69 1.39
CA PRO A 40 -1.44 7.69 1.91
C PRO A 40 -1.95 9.11 1.68
N VAL A 41 -1.88 9.95 2.70
CA VAL A 41 -2.34 11.34 2.61
C VAL A 41 -1.43 12.08 1.63
N LEU A 42 -2.02 12.61 0.55
CA LEU A 42 -1.34 13.39 -0.50
C LEU A 42 -0.30 12.61 -1.34
N ASP A 43 -0.33 11.28 -1.34
CA ASP A 43 0.54 10.44 -2.19
C ASP A 43 -0.25 9.29 -2.85
N GLY A 44 0.30 8.73 -3.92
CA GLY A 44 -0.24 7.55 -4.59
C GLY A 44 0.03 6.28 -3.80
N TRP A 45 -0.62 5.17 -4.16
CA TRP A 45 -0.23 3.88 -3.60
C TRP A 45 1.19 3.54 -4.03
N ILE A 46 1.90 2.78 -3.19
CA ILE A 46 3.29 2.38 -3.49
C ILE A 46 3.39 1.49 -4.75
N PHE A 47 2.29 0.81 -5.09
CA PHE A 47 2.13 -0.03 -6.28
C PHE A 47 1.55 0.72 -7.50
N ASP A 48 1.19 2.00 -7.37
CA ASP A 48 0.75 2.80 -8.52
C ASP A 48 1.98 3.33 -9.28
N ASP A 49 1.90 3.38 -10.60
CA ASP A 49 2.92 4.07 -11.39
C ASP A 49 2.77 5.58 -11.23
N LEU A 50 3.87 6.31 -11.41
CA LEU A 50 3.84 7.77 -11.41
C LEU A 50 3.05 8.23 -12.64
N ILE A 51 1.87 8.84 -12.44
CA ILE A 51 1.02 9.30 -13.55
C ILE A 51 1.48 10.67 -14.08
N ASP A 52 2.19 11.46 -13.27
CA ASP A 52 2.56 12.83 -13.63
C ASP A 52 3.85 12.94 -14.48
N ASN A 53 3.84 13.83 -15.48
CA ASN A 53 4.99 14.20 -16.33
C ASN A 53 5.64 12.97 -17.03
N TYR A 54 6.93 12.73 -16.78
CA TYR A 54 7.70 11.57 -17.25
C TYR A 54 7.49 10.32 -16.39
N GLY A 55 6.53 10.34 -15.47
CA GLY A 55 6.22 9.25 -14.56
C GLY A 55 6.03 7.87 -15.21
N PRO A 56 5.39 7.74 -16.40
CA PRO A 56 5.23 6.45 -17.08
C PRO A 56 6.56 5.83 -17.56
N LEU A 57 7.59 6.65 -17.77
CA LEU A 57 8.94 6.18 -18.15
C LEU A 57 9.79 5.83 -16.92
N ALA A 58 9.36 6.27 -15.73
CA ALA A 58 10.07 5.99 -14.49
C ALA A 58 9.64 4.63 -13.94
N THR A 59 10.61 3.73 -13.79
CA THR A 59 10.36 2.42 -13.17
C THR A 59 9.87 2.59 -11.73
N ASN A 60 8.71 2.02 -11.42
CA ASN A 60 8.24 1.94 -10.03
C ASN A 60 9.18 0.99 -9.25
N LEU A 61 9.85 1.55 -8.25
CA LEU A 61 10.83 0.83 -7.41
C LEU A 61 10.25 -0.36 -6.66
N TRP A 62 8.96 -0.30 -6.28
CA TRP A 62 8.28 -1.39 -5.62
C TRP A 62 8.03 -2.55 -6.59
N LYS A 63 7.43 -2.26 -7.75
CA LYS A 63 7.15 -3.28 -8.78
C LYS A 63 8.40 -4.01 -9.27
N SER A 64 9.53 -3.32 -9.36
CA SER A 64 10.77 -3.92 -9.88
C SER A 64 11.57 -4.73 -8.85
N ASN A 65 11.43 -4.45 -7.55
CA ASN A 65 12.32 -5.01 -6.53
C ASN A 65 11.62 -5.85 -5.45
N PHE A 66 10.30 -5.75 -5.31
CA PHE A 66 9.56 -6.43 -4.24
C PHE A 66 8.64 -7.51 -4.77
N THR A 67 8.63 -8.64 -4.06
CA THR A 67 7.61 -9.69 -4.19
C THR A 67 6.67 -9.59 -3.00
N ALA A 68 5.38 -9.38 -3.27
CA ALA A 68 4.38 -9.31 -2.22
C ALA A 68 3.92 -10.71 -1.81
N TYR A 69 3.81 -10.94 -0.50
CA TYR A 69 3.22 -12.14 0.07
C TYR A 69 2.10 -11.74 1.02
N GLU A 70 0.92 -12.30 0.81
CA GLU A 70 -0.22 -12.13 1.70
C GLU A 70 -0.16 -13.17 2.81
N LEU A 71 -0.23 -12.72 4.06
CA LEU A 71 -0.31 -13.61 5.21
C LEU A 71 -1.77 -14.04 5.41
N THR A 72 -2.12 -15.24 4.95
CA THR A 72 -3.49 -15.78 5.02
C THR A 72 -3.82 -16.43 6.37
N GLU A 73 -2.80 -16.79 7.16
CA GLU A 73 -3.00 -17.44 8.45
C GLU A 73 -3.23 -16.40 9.56
N LYS A 74 -4.51 -16.23 9.91
CA LYS A 74 -4.93 -15.43 11.05
C LYS A 74 -4.65 -16.20 12.34
N ASN A 75 -3.52 -15.92 12.99
CA ASN A 75 -3.22 -16.39 14.35
C ASN A 75 -4.07 -15.64 15.40
N GLU A 76 -5.39 -15.63 15.22
CA GLU A 76 -6.34 -15.05 16.16
C GLU A 76 -6.61 -16.09 17.25
N LYS A 77 -5.75 -16.05 18.28
CA LYS A 77 -5.94 -16.77 19.55
C LYS A 77 -7.36 -16.47 20.07
N LYS A 78 -8.23 -17.49 20.09
CA LYS A 78 -9.54 -17.57 20.78
C LYS A 78 -9.82 -16.41 21.76
N ARG A 79 -10.44 -15.30 21.33
CA ARG A 79 -11.18 -14.40 22.24
C ARG A 79 -12.39 -13.78 21.55
N LEU A 80 -13.54 -14.31 21.96
CA LEU A 80 -14.90 -13.77 21.92
C LEU A 80 -15.64 -13.77 20.56
N PRO A 81 -16.64 -14.66 20.39
CA PRO A 81 -17.61 -14.57 19.31
C PRO A 81 -18.72 -13.59 19.70
N SER A 82 -18.50 -12.27 19.57
CA SER A 82 -19.60 -11.29 19.67
C SER A 82 -19.19 -9.86 19.31
N PHE A 83 -18.72 -9.61 18.08
CA PHE A 83 -18.74 -8.23 17.55
C PHE A 83 -18.91 -8.13 16.04
N CYS A 84 -19.23 -9.23 15.36
CA CYS A 84 -19.65 -9.18 13.96
C CYS A 84 -21.15 -9.46 13.87
N THR A 85 -21.95 -8.47 14.27
CA THR A 85 -23.35 -8.37 13.90
C THR A 85 -23.64 -6.98 13.36
N THR A 86 -23.89 -6.96 12.05
CA THR A 86 -24.81 -6.03 11.37
C THR A 86 -24.35 -4.59 11.17
N SER A 87 -23.94 -4.28 9.94
CA SER A 87 -24.65 -3.26 9.16
C SER A 87 -24.68 -3.63 7.68
N LYS A 88 -25.75 -4.33 7.27
CA LYS A 88 -26.29 -4.14 5.91
C LYS A 88 -27.13 -2.87 6.00
N SER A 89 -26.68 -1.76 5.40
CA SER A 89 -27.54 -0.59 5.17
C SER A 89 -28.23 -0.75 3.82
N THR A 90 -29.50 -1.11 3.90
CA THR A 90 -30.51 -1.06 2.85
C THR A 90 -30.93 0.40 2.58
N LYS A 91 -30.71 0.90 1.35
CA LYS A 91 -31.45 2.00 0.71
C LYS A 91 -32.20 1.36 -0.47
N GLY A 92 -33.50 1.50 -0.71
CA GLY A 92 -34.56 2.29 -0.12
C GLY A 92 -35.92 1.78 -0.65
N ARG A 93 -36.99 2.22 -0.01
CA ARG A 93 -38.36 1.68 -0.04
C ARG A 93 -39.22 2.38 -1.10
N LYS A 94 -39.97 1.57 -1.87
CA LYS A 94 -41.26 1.76 -2.60
C LYS A 94 -41.80 3.18 -2.90
N SER A 95 -42.21 3.37 -4.16
CA SER A 95 -43.36 4.20 -4.60
C SER A 95 -43.92 3.57 -5.89
N ASN A 96 -45.03 2.81 -5.87
CA ASN A 96 -46.44 3.22 -6.07
C ASN A 96 -46.94 2.99 -7.52
N MET A 97 -47.73 1.92 -7.65
CA MET A 97 -49.03 1.79 -8.34
C MET A 97 -49.43 2.87 -9.36
N SER A 98 -49.55 2.46 -10.63
CA SER A 98 -50.61 2.83 -11.59
C SER A 98 -50.66 1.74 -12.67
#